data_AF-A0A518H9T5-F1
#
_entry.id   AF-A0A518H9T5-F1
#
_cell.length_a   1.000
_cell.length_b   1.000
_cell.length_c   1.000
_cell.angle_alpha   90.00
_cell.angle_beta   90.00
_cell.angle_gamma   90.00
#
_symmetry.space_group_name_H-M   'P 1'
#
loop_
_entity.id
_entity.type
_entity.pdbx_description
1 polymer ?
#
loop_
_entity_poly.entity_id
_entity_poly.type
_entity_poly.pdbx_seq_one_letter_code
_entity_poly.pdbx_strand_id
1 'polypeptide(L)'
;MKTGHWIRSATEHVLSAVRGRQRLLGPTMPTLVLHRGLPHSVKPECFYQMVEEQTPGPYLELFARRRRAGWDDWGDEVESTVRLGS
;
A
#
# COMPACT_ATOMS: atom_id res chain seq x y z
N MET A 1 -20.33 2.34 0.78
CA MET A 1 -20.95 3.13 1.87
C MET A 1 -19.84 3.59 2.83
N LYS A 2 -19.74 4.88 3.20
CA LYS A 2 -18.69 5.36 4.12
C LYS A 2 -18.93 4.79 5.53
N THR A 3 -17.87 4.47 6.27
CA THR A 3 -17.93 3.94 7.64
C THR A 3 -18.06 5.07 8.69
N GLY A 4 -18.28 4.71 9.95
CA GLY A 4 -18.32 5.65 11.08
C GLY A 4 -19.70 5.71 11.76
N HIS A 5 -19.70 5.59 13.10
CA HIS A 5 -20.90 5.54 13.95
C HIS A 5 -21.37 6.94 14.37
N TRP A 6 -20.49 7.74 14.97
CA TRP A 6 -20.78 9.13 15.39
C TRP A 6 -20.34 10.17 14.35
N ILE A 7 -19.15 9.97 13.75
CA ILE A 7 -18.57 10.82 12.71
C ILE A 7 -18.20 9.94 11.52
N ARG A 8 -18.51 10.40 10.31
CA ARG A 8 -18.29 9.62 9.08
C ARG A 8 -16.81 9.64 8.68
N SER A 9 -16.24 8.46 8.45
CA SER A 9 -14.86 8.31 7.98
C SER A 9 -14.69 8.96 6.61
N ALA A 10 -13.63 9.77 6.48
CA ALA A 10 -13.27 10.46 5.24
C ALA A 10 -11.84 10.17 4.78
N THR A 11 -11.05 9.45 5.58
CA THR A 11 -9.65 9.13 5.33
C THR A 11 -9.39 7.64 5.49
N GLU A 12 -8.42 7.14 4.72
CA GLU A 12 -7.77 5.84 4.93
C GLU A 12 -6.35 6.12 5.41
N HIS A 13 -5.86 5.36 6.40
CA HIS A 13 -4.56 5.60 7.01
C HIS A 13 -3.53 4.57 6.52
N VAL A 14 -2.32 5.05 6.23
CA VAL A 14 -1.15 4.22 5.92
C VAL A 14 -0.15 4.40 7.05
N LEU A 15 0.26 3.29 7.65
CA LEU A 15 1.34 3.29 8.62
C LEU A 15 2.64 2.96 7.90
N SER A 16 3.61 3.87 7.97
CA SER A 16 4.97 3.63 7.47
C SER A 16 5.87 3.28 8.64
N ALA A 17 6.53 2.12 8.56
CA ALA A 17 7.38 1.60 9.60
C ALA A 17 8.68 1.04 9.00
N VAL A 18 9.77 1.10 9.76
CA VAL A 18 11.08 0.60 9.35
C VAL A 18 11.55 -0.44 10.36
N ARG A 19 12.10 -1.54 9.86
CA ARG A 19 12.87 -2.50 10.66
C ARG A 19 14.35 -2.31 10.35
N GLY A 20 15.19 -2.18 11.38
CA GLY A 20 16.61 -1.93 11.22
C GLY A 20 16.90 -0.48 10.81
N ARG A 21 17.85 -0.27 9.89
CA ARG A 21 18.24 1.05 9.41
C ARG A 21 17.98 1.17 7.91
N GLN A 22 16.87 1.82 7.56
CA GLN A 22 16.48 2.09 6.18
C GLN A 22 16.43 3.60 5.93
N ARG A 23 17.05 4.05 4.84
CA ARG A 23 16.96 5.46 4.39
C ARG A 23 15.92 5.58 3.29
N LEU A 24 15.25 6.73 3.24
CA LEU A 24 14.42 7.11 2.10
C LEU A 24 15.29 7.27 0.84
N LEU A 25 14.73 6.92 -0.32
CA LEU A 25 15.35 7.17 -1.62
C LEU A 25 15.14 8.62 -2.09
N GLY A 26 13.98 9.21 -1.77
CA GLY A 26 13.57 10.52 -2.22
C GLY A 26 13.49 11.59 -1.11
N PRO A 27 13.06 12.81 -1.46
CA PRO A 27 12.76 13.85 -0.48
C PRO A 27 11.53 13.46 0.37
N THR A 28 11.43 14.02 1.57
CA THR A 28 10.27 13.83 2.44
C THR A 28 8.99 14.34 1.79
N MET A 29 7.88 13.62 1.98
CA MET A 29 6.58 13.98 1.41
C MET A 29 5.53 14.27 2.49
N PRO A 30 4.47 15.04 2.17
CA PRO A 30 3.34 15.24 3.07
C PRO A 30 2.61 13.93 3.38
N THR A 31 2.08 13.81 4.60
CA THR A 31 1.30 12.64 5.04
C THR A 31 -0.14 12.63 4.54
N LEU A 32 -0.61 13.74 3.96
CA LEU A 32 -1.94 13.87 3.38
C LEU A 32 -1.87 13.78 1.87
N VAL A 33 -2.60 12.82 1.30
CA VAL A 33 -2.84 12.70 -0.13
C VAL A 33 -4.34 12.80 -0.38
N LEU A 34 -4.75 13.75 -1.19
CA LEU A 34 -6.14 13.90 -1.63
C LEU A 34 -6.34 13.12 -2.93
N HIS A 35 -7.24 12.14 -2.91
CA HIS A 35 -7.55 11.31 -4.07
C HIS A 35 -9.07 11.10 -4.17
N ARG A 36 -9.59 10.87 -5.39
CA ARG A 36 -11.00 10.51 -5.58
C ARG A 36 -11.26 9.13 -4.97
N GLY A 37 -12.45 8.93 -4.39
CA GLY A 37 -12.82 7.61 -3.89
C GLY A 37 -12.81 6.55 -4.99
N LEU A 38 -12.28 5.37 -4.68
CA LEU A 38 -12.21 4.22 -5.58
C LEU A 38 -13.21 3.14 -5.12
N PRO A 39 -13.44 2.07 -5.92
CA PRO A 39 -14.20 0.91 -5.47
C PRO A 39 -13.64 0.33 -4.17
N HIS A 40 -14.48 -0.40 -3.45
CA HIS A 40 -14.14 -0.97 -2.15
C HIS A 40 -12.80 -1.73 -2.18
N SER A 41 -11.93 -1.41 -1.20
CA SER A 41 -10.61 -2.01 -1.01
C SER A 41 -9.59 -1.77 -2.13
N VAL A 42 -9.87 -0.89 -3.10
CA VAL A 42 -8.91 -0.50 -4.13
C VAL A 42 -8.01 0.62 -3.61
N LYS A 43 -6.74 0.30 -3.36
CA LYS A 43 -5.72 1.31 -3.04
C LYS A 43 -5.46 2.23 -4.24
N PRO A 44 -5.30 3.55 -4.03
CA PRO A 44 -4.99 4.47 -5.12
C PRO A 44 -3.59 4.24 -5.68
N GLU A 45 -3.38 4.53 -6.96
CA GLU A 45 -2.07 4.30 -7.63
C GLU A 45 -0.94 5.12 -7.01
N CYS A 46 -1.26 6.33 -6.53
CA CYS A 46 -0.30 7.19 -5.83
C CYS A 46 0.28 6.56 -4.56
N PHE A 47 -0.40 5.60 -3.93
CA PHE A 47 0.18 4.83 -2.82
C PHE A 47 1.38 4.00 -3.27
N TYR A 48 1.26 3.29 -4.39
CA TYR A 48 2.34 2.44 -4.88
C TYR A 48 3.51 3.27 -5.43
N GLN A 49 3.21 4.35 -6.16
CA GLN A 49 4.22 5.30 -6.62
C GLN A 49 5.01 5.89 -5.45
N MET A 50 4.33 6.29 -4.38
CA MET A 50 4.98 6.73 -3.15
C MET A 50 5.93 5.66 -2.58
N VAL A 51 5.50 4.40 -2.51
CA VAL A 51 6.37 3.32 -1.98
C VAL A 51 7.61 3.15 -2.86
N GLU A 52 7.44 3.12 -4.18
CA GLU A 52 8.52 2.93 -5.15
C GLU A 52 9.52 4.11 -5.16
N GLU A 53 9.04 5.34 -5.00
CA GLU A 53 9.88 6.55 -4.96
C GLU A 53 10.61 6.72 -3.63
N GLN A 54 10.03 6.25 -2.53
CA GLN A 54 10.53 6.51 -1.18
C GLN A 54 11.32 5.35 -0.58
N THR A 55 11.07 4.12 -1.02
CA THR A 55 11.68 2.92 -0.44
C THR A 55 12.34 2.05 -1.51
N PRO A 56 13.53 1.48 -1.26
CA PRO A 56 14.10 0.53 -2.20
C PRO A 56 13.41 -0.81 -2.09
N GLY A 57 13.27 -1.47 -3.24
CA GLY A 57 12.81 -2.86 -3.30
C GLY A 57 13.82 -3.87 -2.74
N PRO A 58 13.50 -5.17 -2.79
CA PRO A 58 12.30 -5.76 -3.42
C PRO A 58 11.00 -5.42 -2.67
N TYR A 59 9.86 -5.48 -3.38
CA TYR A 59 8.54 -5.15 -2.83
C TYR A 59 7.64 -6.40 -2.75
N LEU A 60 6.83 -6.48 -1.71
CA LEU A 60 5.84 -7.54 -1.50
C LEU A 60 4.50 -6.91 -1.07
N GLU A 61 3.43 -7.17 -1.82
CA GLU A 61 2.06 -6.87 -1.42
C GLU A 61 1.40 -8.12 -0.80
N LEU A 62 1.03 -8.01 0.47
CA LEU A 62 0.23 -9.03 1.17
C LEU A 62 -1.26 -8.73 1.03
N PHE A 63 -2.05 -9.80 0.96
CA PHE A 63 -3.49 -9.76 0.70
C PHE A 63 -3.82 -9.05 -0.62
N ALA A 64 -2.97 -9.26 -1.62
CA ALA A 64 -3.12 -8.69 -2.96
C ALA A 64 -4.38 -9.23 -3.64
N ARG A 65 -5.10 -8.34 -4.34
CA ARG A 65 -6.28 -8.68 -5.18
C ARG A 65 -6.04 -8.45 -6.67
N ARG A 66 -4.88 -7.90 -7.01
CA ARG A 66 -4.42 -7.63 -8.38
C ARG A 66 -2.91 -7.69 -8.37
N ARG A 67 -2.32 -8.10 -9.50
CA ARG A 67 -0.87 -8.15 -9.63
C ARG A 67 -0.30 -6.78 -9.95
N ARG A 68 0.90 -6.51 -9.45
CA ARG A 68 1.66 -5.31 -9.79
C ARG A 68 3.01 -5.67 -10.38
N ALA A 69 3.35 -5.10 -11.53
CA ALA A 69 4.65 -5.31 -12.15
C ALA A 69 5.78 -4.82 -11.23
N GLY A 70 6.82 -5.63 -11.06
CA GLY A 70 7.95 -5.31 -10.18
C GLY A 70 7.72 -5.61 -8.69
N TRP A 71 6.55 -6.14 -8.33
CA TRP A 71 6.22 -6.56 -6.98
C TRP A 71 6.01 -8.07 -6.93
N ASP A 72 6.36 -8.65 -5.79
CA ASP A 72 5.80 -9.92 -5.39
C ASP A 72 4.40 -9.73 -4.83
N ASP A 73 3.49 -10.65 -5.16
CA ASP A 73 2.10 -10.61 -4.74
C ASP A 73 1.78 -11.87 -3.94
N TRP A 74 1.11 -11.71 -2.81
CA TRP A 74 0.57 -12.83 -2.04
C TRP A 74 -0.87 -12.53 -1.62
N GLY A 75 -1.81 -13.41 -1.93
CA GLY A 75 -3.22 -13.23 -1.58
C GLY A 75 -4.11 -14.31 -2.19
N ASP A 76 -5.34 -14.41 -1.68
CA ASP A 76 -6.30 -15.46 -2.07
C ASP A 76 -7.01 -15.17 -3.41
N GLU A 77 -6.97 -13.93 -3.88
CA GLU A 77 -7.61 -13.47 -5.13
C GLU A 77 -6.62 -13.36 -6.29
N VAL A 78 -5.35 -13.72 -6.07
CA VAL A 78 -4.29 -13.72 -7.09
C VAL A 78 -3.46 -14.99 -7.01
N GLU A 79 -2.84 -15.38 -8.13
CA GLU A 79 -1.79 -16.38 -8.08
C GLU A 79 -0.57 -15.82 -7.34
N SER A 80 -0.32 -16.33 -6.14
CA SER A 80 0.76 -15.85 -5.28
C SER A 80 2.12 -16.14 -5.92
N THR A 81 3.00 -15.13 -5.97
CA THR A 81 4.34 -15.23 -6.55
C THR A 81 5.38 -15.74 -5.57
N VAL A 82 5.08 -15.62 -4.27
CA VAL A 82 5.92 -16.06 -3.17
C VAL A 82 5.22 -17.11 -2.33
N ARG A 83 6.01 -17.96 -1.68
CA ARG A 83 5.54 -18.83 -0.60
C ARG A 83 5.95 -18.19 0.71
N LEU A 84 4.97 -17.83 1.54
CA LEU A 84 5.23 -17.53 2.94
C LEU A 84 5.61 -18.84 3.64
N GLY A 85 6.49 -18.75 4.65
CA GLY A 85 7.21 -19.90 5.23
C GLY A 85 6.35 -21.14 5.53
N SER A 86 7.03 -22.30 5.48
CA SER A 86 6.50 -23.64 5.75
C SER A 86 5.85 -23.80 7.12
#